data_AF-A0A3C0WYP3-F1
#
_entry.id   AF-A0A3C0WYP3-F1
#
_cell.length_a   1.000
_cell.length_b   1.000
_cell.length_c   1.000
_cell.angle_alpha   90.00
_cell.angle_beta   90.00
_cell.angle_gamma   90.00
#
_symmetry.space_group_name_H-M   'P 1'
#
loop_
_entity.id
_entity.type
_entity.pdbx_description
1 polymer ?
#
loop_
_entity_poly.entity_id
_entity_poly.type
_entity_poly.pdbx_seq_one_letter_code
_entity_poly.pdbx_strand_id
1 'polypeptide(L)'
;LFRYKKRFFMTVIGISGCTALLLTGFGLKDAIGAIVPEQYENLQLYDLTVELSDTSRDKTEEYLNGKYGNTLKIHAETGSIRDGKKDYEINLYVPSDVSRFKEYMNIRERKSGKAIALENNGVIITEKFALEHNIKKGDFVTIKSKSGKTAKAKVCGVCENYIHSY
;
A
#
# COMPACT_ATOMS: atom_id res chain seq x y z
N LEU A 1 -4.79 14.78 52.59
CA LEU A 1 -4.19 13.98 51.49
C LEU A 1 -2.89 13.25 51.86
N PHE A 2 -1.94 13.87 52.57
CA PHE A 2 -0.61 13.27 52.84
C PHE A 2 -0.54 12.05 53.78
N ARG A 3 -1.65 11.65 54.41
CA ARG A 3 -1.69 10.56 55.43
C ARG A 3 -1.90 9.16 54.83
N TYR A 4 -2.42 9.02 53.61
CA TYR A 4 -2.73 7.73 52.98
C TYR A 4 -2.19 7.63 51.54
N LYS A 5 -0.88 7.83 51.39
CA LYS A 5 -0.18 7.83 50.08
C LYS A 5 -0.49 6.58 49.23
N LYS A 6 -0.47 5.39 49.83
CA LYS A 6 -0.70 4.12 49.09
C LYS A 6 -2.09 4.02 48.45
N ARG A 7 -3.14 4.39 49.19
CA ARG A 7 -4.52 4.30 48.69
C ARG A 7 -4.81 5.36 47.62
N PHE A 8 -4.20 6.53 47.75
CA PHE A 8 -4.27 7.61 46.76
C PHE A 8 -3.64 7.21 45.41
N PHE A 9 -2.44 6.63 45.40
CA PHE A 9 -1.80 6.21 44.14
C PHE A 9 -2.58 5.10 43.43
N MET A 10 -3.16 4.14 44.16
CA MET A 10 -3.96 3.06 43.56
C MET A 10 -5.18 3.60 42.79
N THR A 11 -5.92 4.55 43.35
CA THR A 11 -7.07 5.16 42.67
C THR A 11 -6.66 6.07 41.53
N VAL A 12 -5.59 6.86 41.68
CA VAL A 12 -5.08 7.72 40.61
C VAL A 12 -4.62 6.90 39.42
N ILE A 13 -3.88 5.81 39.64
CA ILE A 13 -3.44 4.90 38.57
C ILE A 13 -4.64 4.22 37.90
N GLY A 14 -5.65 3.81 38.68
CA GLY A 14 -6.87 3.19 38.13
C GLY A 14 -7.63 4.14 37.19
N ILE A 15 -7.89 5.37 37.64
CA ILE A 15 -8.59 6.38 36.83
C ILE A 15 -7.75 6.79 35.63
N SER A 16 -6.43 7.00 35.83
CA SER A 16 -5.51 7.35 34.74
C SER A 16 -5.39 6.24 33.71
N GLY A 17 -5.41 4.98 34.13
CA GLY A 17 -5.36 3.82 33.24
C GLY A 17 -6.62 3.69 32.39
N CYS A 18 -7.80 3.83 33.00
CA CYS A 18 -9.07 3.80 32.26
C CYS A 18 -9.17 4.96 31.25
N THR A 19 -8.80 6.18 31.67
CA THR A 19 -8.79 7.35 30.78
C THR A 19 -7.73 7.24 29.68
N ALA A 20 -6.55 6.68 29.96
CA ALA A 20 -5.52 6.43 28.96
C ALA A 20 -5.96 5.40 27.91
N LEU A 21 -6.65 4.33 28.31
CA LEU A 21 -7.20 3.34 27.39
C LEU A 21 -8.30 3.95 26.51
N LEU A 22 -9.20 4.76 27.07
CA LEU A 22 -10.21 5.47 26.30
C LEU A 22 -9.57 6.44 25.29
N LEU A 23 -8.58 7.22 25.72
CA LEU A 23 -7.84 8.13 24.84
C LEU A 23 -7.13 7.37 23.72
N THR A 24 -6.53 6.23 24.04
CA THR A 24 -5.88 5.36 23.04
C THR A 24 -6.90 4.81 22.05
N GLY A 25 -8.08 4.42 22.52
CA GLY A 25 -9.18 3.96 21.66
C GLY A 25 -9.65 5.03 20.69
N PHE A 26 -9.81 6.27 21.16
CA PHE A 26 -10.14 7.40 20.27
C PHE A 26 -9.01 7.72 19.30
N GLY A 27 -7.75 7.73 19.77
CA GLY A 27 -6.59 7.95 18.91
C GLY A 27 -6.48 6.91 17.79
N LEU A 28 -6.74 5.63 18.09
CA LEU A 28 -6.76 4.57 17.07
C LEU A 28 -7.92 4.76 16.09
N LYS A 29 -9.12 5.09 16.58
CA LYS A 29 -10.29 5.36 15.73
C LYS A 29 -10.01 6.52 14.77
N ASP A 30 -9.43 7.61 15.27
CA ASP A 30 -9.13 8.79 14.46
C ASP A 30 -8.02 8.50 13.45
N ALA A 31 -6.98 7.75 13.85
CA ALA A 31 -5.92 7.32 12.95
C ALA A 31 -6.44 6.45 11.79
N ILE A 32 -7.29 5.46 12.08
CA ILE A 32 -7.92 4.64 11.04
C ILE A 32 -8.84 5.49 10.17
N GLY A 33 -9.63 6.37 10.80
CA GLY A 33 -10.53 7.29 10.11
C GLY A 33 -9.83 8.25 9.15
N ALA A 34 -8.59 8.64 9.44
CA ALA A 34 -7.79 9.48 8.56
C ALA A 34 -7.13 8.71 7.40
N ILE A 35 -6.82 7.43 7.59
CA ILE A 35 -6.16 6.60 6.56
C ILE A 35 -7.10 6.25 5.41
N VAL A 36 -8.37 5.98 5.69
CA VAL A 36 -9.37 5.62 4.67
C VAL A 36 -9.51 6.69 3.58
N PRO A 37 -9.79 7.97 3.88
CA PRO A 37 -9.89 9.00 2.85
C PRO A 37 -8.56 9.23 2.15
N GLU A 38 -7.42 9.17 2.84
CA GLU A 38 -6.12 9.28 2.16
C GLU A 38 -5.92 8.17 1.10
N GLN A 39 -6.31 6.94 1.40
CA GLN A 39 -6.21 5.85 0.42
C GLN A 39 -7.15 6.07 -0.77
N TYR A 40 -8.43 6.37 -0.52
CA TYR A 40 -9.46 6.34 -1.56
C TYR A 40 -9.71 7.67 -2.27
N GLU A 41 -9.27 8.79 -1.70
CA GLU A 41 -9.41 10.12 -2.33
C GLU A 41 -8.09 10.59 -2.93
N ASN A 42 -6.95 10.28 -2.29
CA ASN A 42 -5.65 10.85 -2.68
C ASN A 42 -4.71 9.87 -3.37
N LEU A 43 -4.77 8.57 -3.06
CA LEU A 43 -3.87 7.56 -3.62
C LEU A 43 -4.54 6.74 -4.73
N GLN A 44 -5.79 6.34 -4.54
CA GLN A 44 -6.56 5.56 -5.48
C GLN A 44 -7.54 6.46 -6.25
N LEU A 45 -7.19 6.82 -7.48
CA LEU A 45 -7.96 7.77 -8.30
C LEU A 45 -8.96 7.09 -9.24
N TYR A 46 -9.06 5.75 -9.19
CA TYR A 46 -9.99 4.99 -10.00
C TYR A 46 -11.30 4.70 -9.27
N ASP A 47 -12.41 4.73 -10.00
CA ASP A 47 -13.75 4.45 -9.45
C ASP A 47 -14.16 2.98 -9.51
N LEU A 48 -13.62 2.21 -10.48
CA LEU A 48 -14.04 0.85 -10.76
C LEU A 48 -12.87 -0.07 -11.13
N THR A 49 -12.84 -1.25 -10.51
CA THR A 49 -12.00 -2.38 -10.94
C THR A 49 -12.90 -3.46 -11.53
N VAL A 50 -12.56 -3.93 -12.74
CA VAL A 50 -13.27 -5.01 -13.42
C VAL A 50 -12.33 -6.19 -13.60
N GLU A 51 -12.68 -7.33 -13.03
CA GLU A 51 -11.99 -8.60 -13.27
C GLU A 51 -12.68 -9.34 -14.42
N LEU A 52 -11.91 -9.67 -15.45
CA LEU A 52 -12.43 -10.35 -16.65
C LEU A 52 -12.14 -11.86 -16.55
N SER A 53 -13.17 -12.68 -16.73
CA SER A 53 -12.99 -14.10 -17.01
C SER A 53 -12.57 -14.31 -18.47
N ASP A 54 -11.79 -15.37 -18.75
CA ASP A 54 -11.08 -15.59 -20.03
C ASP A 54 -11.98 -15.61 -21.29
N THR A 55 -13.29 -15.73 -21.14
CA THR A 55 -14.21 -16.00 -22.26
C THR A 55 -14.58 -14.77 -23.10
N SER A 56 -14.20 -13.53 -22.76
CA SER A 56 -14.67 -12.33 -23.50
C SER A 56 -13.77 -11.07 -23.39
N ARG A 57 -12.44 -11.24 -23.38
CA ARG A 57 -11.49 -10.14 -23.13
C ARG A 57 -11.64 -8.95 -24.09
N ASP A 58 -11.73 -9.20 -25.39
CA ASP A 58 -11.67 -8.15 -26.42
C ASP A 58 -13.00 -7.38 -26.56
N LYS A 59 -14.14 -8.09 -26.56
CA LYS A 59 -15.47 -7.45 -26.66
C LYS A 59 -15.81 -6.61 -25.43
N THR A 60 -15.34 -7.03 -24.25
CA THR A 60 -15.61 -6.31 -23.01
C THR A 60 -14.77 -5.05 -22.91
N GLU A 61 -13.52 -5.08 -23.38
CA GLU A 61 -12.68 -3.90 -23.43
C GLU A 61 -13.25 -2.82 -24.36
N GLU A 62 -13.72 -3.21 -25.55
CA GLU A 62 -14.33 -2.28 -26.50
C GLU A 62 -15.59 -1.63 -25.91
N TYR A 63 -16.43 -2.43 -25.21
CA TYR A 63 -17.60 -1.92 -24.50
C TYR A 63 -17.23 -0.96 -23.36
N LEU A 64 -16.22 -1.28 -22.56
CA LEU A 64 -15.79 -0.45 -21.43
C LEU A 64 -15.15 0.86 -21.91
N ASN A 65 -14.31 0.82 -22.94
CA ASN A 65 -13.72 2.01 -23.54
C ASN A 65 -14.77 2.91 -24.19
N GLY A 66 -15.75 2.34 -24.89
CA GLY A 66 -16.83 3.10 -25.52
C GLY A 66 -17.76 3.79 -24.53
N LYS A 67 -17.94 3.24 -23.32
CA LYS A 67 -18.89 3.76 -22.31
C LYS A 67 -18.24 4.63 -21.23
N TYR A 68 -17.01 4.30 -20.82
CA TYR A 68 -16.33 4.94 -19.68
C TYR A 68 -15.10 5.76 -20.08
N GLY A 69 -14.69 5.73 -21.36
CA GLY A 69 -13.74 6.67 -21.98
C GLY A 69 -12.27 6.56 -21.53
N ASN A 70 -12.00 6.22 -20.28
CA ASN A 70 -10.66 6.15 -19.72
C ASN A 70 -10.51 4.85 -18.92
N THR A 71 -10.14 3.76 -19.58
CA THR A 71 -9.78 2.50 -18.92
C THR A 71 -8.29 2.20 -19.05
N LEU A 72 -7.74 1.51 -18.04
CA LEU A 72 -6.35 1.03 -18.04
C LEU A 72 -6.33 -0.43 -17.63
N LYS A 73 -5.71 -1.27 -18.47
CA LYS A 73 -5.46 -2.66 -18.11
C LYS A 73 -4.31 -2.75 -17.13
N ILE A 74 -4.53 -3.50 -16.06
CA ILE A 74 -3.50 -3.90 -15.13
C ILE A 74 -3.40 -5.43 -15.09
N HIS A 75 -2.20 -5.95 -14.99
CA HIS A 75 -1.95 -7.33 -14.63
C HIS A 75 -1.69 -7.37 -13.12
N ALA A 76 -2.53 -8.09 -12.39
CA ALA A 76 -2.38 -8.31 -10.95
C ALA A 76 -2.09 -9.78 -10.71
N GLU A 77 -1.00 -10.09 -10.02
CA GLU A 77 -0.68 -11.45 -9.59
C GLU A 77 -0.02 -11.45 -8.22
N THR A 78 -0.09 -12.57 -7.51
CA THR A 78 0.76 -12.79 -6.33
C THR A 78 2.12 -13.30 -6.78
N GLY A 79 3.18 -12.78 -6.18
CA GLY A 79 4.55 -13.20 -6.42
C GLY A 79 5.30 -13.36 -5.11
N SER A 80 6.62 -13.53 -5.19
CA SER A 80 7.48 -13.45 -4.02
C SER A 80 8.74 -12.63 -4.27
N ILE A 81 9.18 -11.89 -3.26
CA ILE A 81 10.49 -11.26 -3.23
C ILE A 81 11.42 -12.13 -2.42
N ARG A 82 12.57 -12.46 -3.00
CA ARG A 82 13.65 -13.16 -2.29
C ARG A 82 14.56 -12.16 -1.61
N ASP A 83 14.63 -12.22 -0.29
CA ASP A 83 15.63 -11.50 0.51
C ASP A 83 16.51 -12.53 1.24
N GLY A 84 17.74 -12.69 0.71
CA GLY A 84 18.72 -13.66 1.18
C GLY A 84 18.20 -15.11 1.18
N LYS A 85 17.71 -15.58 2.34
CA LYS A 85 17.27 -16.96 2.60
C LYS A 85 15.75 -17.12 2.73
N LYS A 86 14.97 -16.05 2.68
CA LYS A 86 13.50 -16.10 2.81
C LYS A 86 12.83 -15.52 1.57
N ASP A 87 11.74 -16.17 1.17
CA ASP A 87 10.85 -15.68 0.13
C ASP A 87 9.62 -15.06 0.84
N TYR A 88 9.31 -13.80 0.51
CA TYR A 88 8.19 -13.04 1.05
C TYR A 88 7.12 -12.90 -0.01
N GLU A 89 5.87 -13.24 0.29
CA GLU A 89 4.76 -13.11 -0.65
C GLU A 89 4.40 -11.64 -0.85
N ILE A 90 4.19 -11.23 -2.10
CA ILE A 90 3.86 -9.86 -2.47
C ILE A 90 2.73 -9.83 -3.51
N ASN A 91 2.02 -8.71 -3.59
CA ASN A 91 1.13 -8.42 -4.71
C ASN A 91 1.87 -7.62 -5.77
N LEU A 92 1.93 -8.15 -6.99
CA LEU A 92 2.54 -7.51 -8.14
C LEU A 92 1.45 -6.90 -9.02
N TYR A 93 1.56 -5.60 -9.26
CA TYR A 93 0.70 -4.85 -10.17
C TYR A 93 1.54 -4.30 -11.32
N VAL A 94 1.21 -4.70 -12.54
CA VAL A 94 1.90 -4.25 -13.76
C VAL A 94 0.89 -3.56 -14.67
N PRO A 95 0.93 -2.23 -14.80
CA PRO A 95 0.07 -1.53 -15.74
C PRO A 95 0.52 -1.78 -17.17
N SER A 96 -0.46 -1.86 -18.09
CA SER A 96 -0.20 -1.94 -19.54
C SER A 96 0.43 -0.67 -20.10
N ASP A 97 0.09 0.49 -19.53
CA ASP A 97 0.66 1.80 -19.86
C ASP A 97 1.08 2.52 -18.57
N VAL A 98 2.40 2.66 -18.42
CA VAL A 98 3.04 3.28 -17.27
C VAL A 98 2.75 4.79 -17.19
N SER A 99 2.60 5.47 -18.32
CA SER A 99 2.37 6.91 -18.37
C SER A 99 0.96 7.28 -17.93
N ARG A 100 -0.02 6.42 -18.28
CA ARG A 100 -1.43 6.59 -17.88
C ARG A 100 -1.71 6.10 -16.46
N PHE A 101 -0.87 5.23 -15.89
CA PHE A 101 -1.09 4.71 -14.53
C PHE A 101 -1.23 5.80 -13.45
N LYS A 102 -0.54 6.93 -13.61
CA LYS A 102 -0.65 8.10 -12.72
C LYS A 102 -2.06 8.70 -12.63
N GLU A 103 -2.91 8.46 -13.62
CA GLU A 103 -4.30 8.91 -13.63
C GLU A 103 -5.20 8.03 -12.76
N TYR A 104 -4.77 6.80 -12.48
CA TYR A 104 -5.52 5.80 -11.69
C TYR A 104 -4.95 5.62 -10.30
N MET A 105 -3.65 5.84 -10.14
CA MET A 105 -2.96 5.72 -8.86
C MET A 105 -1.93 6.83 -8.69
N ASN A 106 -2.09 7.61 -7.63
CA ASN A 106 -1.14 8.64 -7.26
C ASN A 106 0.00 8.02 -6.45
N ILE A 107 1.07 7.67 -7.14
CA ILE A 107 2.27 7.16 -6.48
C ILE A 107 3.11 8.34 -5.98
N ARG A 108 3.19 8.50 -4.65
CA ARG A 108 3.99 9.54 -4.01
C ARG A 108 4.79 9.01 -2.83
N GLU A 109 5.85 9.72 -2.46
CA GLU A 109 6.55 9.50 -1.19
C GLU A 109 5.80 10.22 -0.07
N ARG A 110 5.59 9.53 1.06
CA ARG A 110 4.72 9.99 2.16
C ARG A 110 5.17 11.31 2.80
N LYS A 111 6.46 11.47 3.11
CA LYS A 111 6.94 12.62 3.91
C LYS A 111 7.07 13.91 3.10
N SER A 112 7.50 13.79 1.85
CA SER A 112 7.77 14.91 0.96
C SER A 112 6.62 15.20 -0.01
N GLY A 113 5.66 14.28 -0.14
CA GLY A 113 4.55 14.38 -1.10
C GLY A 113 5.00 14.34 -2.56
N LYS A 114 6.28 14.05 -2.82
CA LYS A 114 6.83 14.05 -4.18
C LYS A 114 6.28 12.86 -4.96
N ALA A 115 5.72 13.14 -6.14
CA ALA A 115 5.30 12.12 -7.07
C ALA A 115 6.50 11.25 -7.49
N ILE A 116 6.29 9.94 -7.53
CA ILE A 116 7.27 8.95 -7.97
C ILE A 116 6.79 8.43 -9.32
N ALA A 117 7.57 8.69 -10.36
CA ALA A 117 7.32 8.11 -11.66
C ALA A 117 7.68 6.61 -11.64
N LEU A 118 6.75 5.77 -12.10
CA LEU A 118 7.07 4.39 -12.45
C LEU A 118 7.86 4.42 -13.76
N GLU A 119 8.99 3.70 -13.80
CA GLU A 119 9.86 3.60 -14.97
C GLU A 119 9.83 2.15 -15.50
N ASN A 120 9.99 1.96 -16.81
CA ASN A 120 9.91 0.63 -17.44
C ASN A 120 10.94 -0.40 -16.91
N ASN A 121 12.06 0.06 -16.36
CA ASN A 121 13.13 -0.79 -15.82
C ASN A 121 13.21 -0.78 -14.28
N GLY A 122 12.16 -0.29 -13.62
CA GLY A 122 12.12 -0.05 -12.20
C GLY A 122 10.95 -0.73 -11.51
N VAL A 123 11.09 -0.93 -10.20
CA VAL A 123 9.99 -1.31 -9.33
C VAL A 123 9.81 -0.28 -8.23
N ILE A 124 8.56 -0.12 -7.82
CA ILE A 124 8.18 0.71 -6.70
C ILE A 124 7.67 -0.22 -5.61
N ILE A 125 8.14 0.01 -4.39
CA ILE A 125 7.83 -0.81 -3.22
C ILE A 125 7.06 0.04 -2.21
N THR A 126 6.16 -0.57 -1.46
CA THR A 126 5.41 0.12 -0.42
C THR A 126 6.32 0.49 0.77
N GLU A 127 6.03 1.60 1.44
CA GLU A 127 6.79 2.06 2.60
C GLU A 127 6.92 0.98 3.68
N LYS A 128 5.83 0.27 3.97
CA LYS A 128 5.81 -0.79 4.99
C LYS A 128 6.78 -1.92 4.66
N PHE A 129 6.71 -2.47 3.44
CA PHE A 129 7.61 -3.55 3.01
C PHE A 129 9.07 -3.08 3.00
N ALA A 130 9.32 -1.86 2.51
CA ALA A 130 10.66 -1.29 2.50
C ALA A 130 11.26 -1.16 3.91
N LEU A 131 10.46 -0.73 4.89
CA LEU A 131 10.89 -0.60 6.29
C LEU A 131 11.14 -1.96 6.97
N GLU A 132 10.26 -2.94 6.78
CA GLU A 132 10.39 -4.26 7.39
C GLU A 132 11.62 -5.03 6.86
N HIS A 133 11.97 -4.82 5.58
CA HIS A 133 13.09 -5.49 4.91
C HIS A 133 14.34 -4.61 4.74
N ASN A 134 14.36 -3.40 5.31
CA ASN A 134 15.47 -2.43 5.18
C ASN A 134 15.87 -2.11 3.73
N ILE A 135 14.92 -2.14 2.80
CA ILE A 135 15.14 -1.86 1.38
C ILE A 135 15.05 -0.35 1.14
N LYS A 136 15.98 0.19 0.36
CA LYS A 136 16.04 1.61 0.01
C LYS A 136 15.93 1.82 -1.50
N LYS A 137 15.60 3.05 -1.88
CA LYS A 137 15.69 3.48 -3.28
C LYS A 137 17.13 3.28 -3.77
N GLY A 138 17.27 2.61 -4.90
CA GLY A 138 18.56 2.26 -5.50
C GLY A 138 18.97 0.81 -5.32
N ASP A 139 18.36 0.10 -4.36
CA ASP A 139 18.64 -1.32 -4.12
C ASP A 139 18.07 -2.20 -5.23
N PHE A 140 18.53 -3.45 -5.28
CA PHE A 140 18.03 -4.45 -6.21
C PHE A 140 17.28 -5.55 -5.47
N VAL A 141 16.09 -5.86 -5.94
CA VAL A 141 15.26 -6.96 -5.43
C VAL A 141 15.10 -8.02 -6.50
N THR A 142 15.01 -9.28 -6.08
CA THR A 142 14.71 -10.41 -6.99
C THR A 142 13.27 -10.80 -6.80
N ILE A 143 12.44 -10.55 -7.82
CA ILE A 143 11.02 -10.85 -7.83
C ILE A 143 10.80 -12.17 -8.56
N LYS A 144 9.98 -13.03 -7.98
CA LYS A 144 9.53 -14.30 -8.54
C LYS A 144 8.03 -14.21 -8.79
N SER A 145 7.62 -14.31 -10.05
CA SER A 145 6.20 -14.37 -10.43
C SER A 145 5.58 -15.72 -10.05
N LYS A 146 4.25 -15.79 -9.97
CA LYS A 146 3.49 -17.04 -9.76
C LYS A 146 3.87 -18.12 -10.76
N SER A 147 4.23 -17.74 -11.99
CA SER A 147 4.67 -18.66 -13.04
C SER A 147 6.08 -19.23 -12.83
N GLY A 148 6.76 -18.89 -11.73
CA GLY A 148 8.13 -19.32 -11.42
C GLY A 148 9.23 -18.54 -12.13
N LYS A 149 8.90 -17.55 -12.97
CA LYS A 149 9.88 -16.66 -13.60
C LYS A 149 10.49 -15.74 -12.56
N THR A 150 11.81 -15.56 -12.61
CA THR A 150 12.54 -14.65 -11.71
C THR A 150 13.12 -13.48 -12.50
N ALA A 151 13.03 -12.28 -11.94
CA ALA A 151 13.58 -11.07 -12.51
C ALA A 151 14.24 -10.22 -11.42
N LYS A 152 15.40 -9.65 -11.73
CA LYS A 152 16.08 -8.70 -10.85
C LYS A 152 15.71 -7.28 -11.29
N ALA A 153 15.13 -6.51 -10.38
CA ALA A 153 14.68 -5.16 -10.66
C ALA A 153 15.28 -4.16 -9.67
N LYS A 154 15.51 -2.93 -10.15
CA LYS A 154 16.00 -1.84 -9.32
C LYS A 154 14.82 -1.13 -8.64
N VAL A 155 14.94 -0.85 -7.36
CA VAL A 155 13.95 -0.08 -6.60
C VAL A 155 14.08 1.39 -6.96
N CYS A 156 13.15 1.91 -7.76
CA CYS A 156 13.16 3.30 -8.22
C CYS A 156 12.51 4.27 -7.22
N GLY A 157 11.67 3.75 -6.32
CA GLY A 157 11.04 4.54 -5.28
C GLY A 157 10.35 3.69 -4.22
N VAL A 158 10.07 4.34 -3.10
CA VAL A 158 9.26 3.80 -2.01
C VAL A 158 8.01 4.66 -1.92
N CYS A 159 6.84 4.06 -2.12
CA CYS A 159 5.57 4.79 -2.16
C CYS A 159 4.74 4.62 -0.88
N GLU A 160 3.90 5.61 -0.62
CA GLU A 160 2.84 5.54 0.37
C GLU A 160 1.71 4.62 -0.15
N ASN A 161 1.36 3.59 0.62
CA ASN A 161 0.19 2.76 0.36
C ASN A 161 -0.27 2.13 1.69
N TYR A 162 -1.55 2.26 2.01
CA TYR A 162 -2.10 1.84 3.30
C TYR A 162 -2.87 0.51 3.24
N ILE A 163 -3.20 0.01 2.04
CA ILE A 163 -3.93 -1.24 1.84
C ILE A 163 -3.10 -2.21 1.00
N HIS A 164 -3.17 -3.51 1.31
CA HIS A 164 -2.41 -4.57 0.63
C HIS A 164 -0.88 -4.41 0.66
N SER A 165 -0.35 -3.64 1.62
CA SER A 165 1.08 -3.40 1.82
C SER A 165 1.78 -4.48 2.67
N TYR A 166 1.60 -5.75 2.32
CA TYR A 166 2.27 -6.89 2.96
C TYR A 166 3.37 -7.45 2.07
#